data_AF-A0A920W4W1-F1
#
_entry.id   AF-A0A920W4W1-F1
#
_cell.length_a   1.000
_cell.length_b   1.000
_cell.length_c   1.000
_cell.angle_alpha   90.00
_cell.angle_beta   90.00
_cell.angle_gamma   90.00
#
_symmetry.space_group_name_H-M   'P 1'
#
loop_
_entity.id
_entity.type
_entity.pdbx_description
1 polymer ?
#
loop_
_entity_poly.entity_id
_entity_poly.type
_entity_poly.pdbx_seq_one_letter_code
_entity_poly.pdbx_strand_id
1 'polypeptide(L)'
;MGGIHKWIDFELLSGLAKRLPQTSFVLVGPIQTDTSALTDCPNIHLLGARRHDELPRYIGAFDVGIVPYVLSDYTANVYPPKLNEYLAMGIPVVATDLLEIRRFNKNHDGAVTVAMVCGRV
;
A
#
# COMPACT_ATOMS: atom_id res chain seq x y z
N MET A 1 -1.31 4.83 -3.44
CA MET A 1 -1.33 5.49 -4.75
C MET A 1 -1.36 4.44 -5.85
N GLY A 2 -2.12 4.69 -6.91
CA GLY A 2 -2.35 3.75 -8.02
C GLY A 2 -3.76 3.14 -7.99
N GLY A 3 -4.12 2.44 -9.06
CA GLY A 3 -5.43 1.80 -9.18
C GLY A 3 -5.75 0.90 -7.98
N ILE A 4 -6.98 1.02 -7.47
CA ILE A 4 -7.47 0.25 -6.34
C ILE A 4 -8.12 -1.01 -6.90
N HIS A 5 -7.36 -2.11 -6.86
CA HIS A 5 -7.70 -3.39 -7.47
C HIS A 5 -7.77 -4.51 -6.43
N LYS A 6 -8.34 -5.65 -6.83
CA LYS A 6 -8.51 -6.87 -6.02
C LYS A 6 -7.23 -7.49 -5.44
N TRP A 7 -6.06 -7.01 -5.88
CA TRP A 7 -4.75 -7.46 -5.38
C TRP A 7 -4.34 -6.75 -4.10
N ILE A 8 -5.04 -5.66 -3.74
CA ILE A 8 -4.88 -4.98 -2.45
C ILE A 8 -5.55 -5.84 -1.37
N ASP A 9 -4.85 -6.05 -0.27
CA ASP A 9 -5.36 -6.76 0.89
C ASP A 9 -6.20 -5.79 1.75
N PHE A 10 -7.49 -5.74 1.45
CA PHE A 10 -8.43 -4.86 2.15
C PHE A 10 -8.70 -5.30 3.59
N GLU A 11 -8.63 -6.60 3.89
CA GLU A 11 -8.75 -7.12 5.26
C GLU A 11 -7.55 -6.68 6.11
N LEU A 12 -6.34 -6.73 5.55
CA LEU A 12 -5.15 -6.18 6.19
C LEU A 12 -5.32 -4.68 6.45
N LEU A 13 -5.76 -3.90 5.46
CA LEU A 13 -5.97 -2.46 5.61
C LEU A 13 -7.04 -2.14 6.68
N SER A 14 -8.18 -2.83 6.66
CA SER A 14 -9.24 -2.69 7.67
C SER A 14 -8.73 -3.03 9.07
N GLY A 15 -7.96 -4.12 9.20
CA GLY A 15 -7.34 -4.51 10.46
C GLY A 15 -6.31 -3.50 10.99
N LEU A 16 -5.50 -2.91 10.10
CA LEU A 16 -4.57 -1.84 10.45
C LEU A 16 -5.31 -0.57 10.88
N ALA A 17 -6.32 -0.16 10.13
CA ALA A 17 -7.13 1.02 10.42
C ALA A 17 -7.78 0.94 11.80
N LYS A 18 -8.32 -0.22 12.17
CA LYS A 18 -8.91 -0.47 13.50
C LYS A 18 -7.87 -0.44 14.64
N ARG A 19 -6.65 -0.91 14.39
CA ARG A 19 -5.56 -0.94 15.39
C ARG A 19 -4.84 0.40 15.53
N LEU A 20 -4.89 1.24 14.50
CA LEU A 20 -4.24 2.55 14.44
C LEU A 20 -5.28 3.66 14.20
N PRO A 21 -6.21 3.89 15.15
CA PRO A 21 -7.34 4.82 14.94
C PRO A 21 -6.90 6.28 14.76
N GLN A 22 -5.68 6.63 15.17
CA GLN A 22 -5.11 7.98 15.01
C GLN A 22 -4.35 8.16 13.68
N THR A 23 -4.21 7.10 12.88
CA THR A 23 -3.51 7.12 11.59
C THR A 23 -4.52 7.19 10.45
N SER A 24 -4.32 8.10 9.52
CA SER A 24 -5.10 8.18 8.28
C SER A 24 -4.50 7.29 7.19
N PHE A 25 -5.32 6.41 6.62
CA PHE A 25 -4.97 5.57 5.47
C PHE A 25 -5.57 6.19 4.21
N VAL A 26 -4.74 6.81 3.38
CA VAL A 26 -5.20 7.52 2.19
C VAL A 26 -4.91 6.70 0.92
N LEU A 27 -5.96 6.30 0.21
CA LEU A 27 -5.86 5.59 -1.06
C LEU A 27 -6.26 6.52 -2.20
N VAL A 28 -5.32 6.78 -3.10
CA VAL A 28 -5.48 7.67 -4.25
C VAL A 28 -5.35 6.85 -5.53
N GLY A 29 -6.39 6.86 -6.35
CA GLY A 29 -6.47 6.13 -7.62
C GLY A 29 -7.89 5.67 -7.96
N PRO A 30 -8.14 5.26 -9.22
CA PRO A 30 -9.44 4.75 -9.65
C PRO A 30 -9.82 3.49 -8.87
N ILE A 31 -11.08 3.42 -8.42
CA ILE A 31 -11.64 2.24 -7.75
C ILE A 31 -12.13 1.26 -8.82
N GLN A 32 -11.54 0.07 -8.86
CA GLN A 32 -11.77 -0.94 -9.90
C GLN A 32 -12.14 -2.32 -9.31
N THR A 33 -12.52 -2.34 -8.04
CA THR A 33 -12.92 -3.53 -7.29
C THR A 33 -13.86 -3.14 -6.15
N ASP A 34 -14.44 -4.12 -5.48
CA ASP A 34 -15.25 -3.88 -4.28
C ASP A 34 -14.35 -3.47 -3.10
N THR A 35 -14.71 -2.37 -2.44
CA THR A 35 -14.01 -1.83 -1.27
C THR A 35 -14.88 -1.85 -0.01
N SER A 36 -15.97 -2.62 -0.01
CA SER A 36 -16.92 -2.74 1.10
C SER A 36 -16.26 -3.04 2.45
N ALA A 37 -15.18 -3.84 2.46
CA ALA A 37 -14.38 -4.17 3.66
C ALA A 37 -13.76 -2.95 4.38
N LEU A 38 -13.71 -1.80 3.72
CA LEU A 38 -13.14 -0.55 4.26
C LEU A 38 -14.20 0.40 4.82
N THR A 39 -15.49 0.12 4.60
CA THR A 39 -16.60 1.06 4.89
C THR A 39 -16.69 1.44 6.37
N ASP A 40 -16.43 0.50 7.27
CA ASP A 40 -16.53 0.73 8.72
C ASP A 40 -15.26 1.33 9.34
N CYS A 41 -14.31 1.79 8.53
CA CYS A 41 -13.05 2.36 8.99
C CYS A 41 -13.02 3.88 8.76
N PRO A 42 -13.35 4.71 9.77
CA PRO A 42 -13.49 6.16 9.59
C PRO A 42 -12.18 6.87 9.24
N ASN A 43 -11.04 6.22 9.50
CA ASN A 43 -9.70 6.68 9.19
C ASN A 43 -9.15 6.14 7.86
N ILE A 44 -9.98 5.50 7.03
CA ILE A 44 -9.64 5.17 5.64
C ILE A 44 -10.29 6.20 4.70
N HIS A 45 -9.48 6.78 3.83
CA HIS A 45 -9.89 7.81 2.86
C HIS A 45 -9.66 7.32 1.43
N LEU A 46 -10.75 6.97 0.74
CA LEU A 46 -10.74 6.64 -0.69
C LEU A 46 -10.94 7.92 -1.50
N LEU A 47 -9.86 8.47 -2.06
CA LEU A 47 -9.94 9.75 -2.78
C LEU A 47 -10.39 9.59 -4.24
N GLY A 48 -10.34 8.37 -4.79
CA GLY A 48 -10.66 8.11 -6.18
C GLY A 48 -9.55 8.58 -7.14
N ALA A 49 -9.87 8.64 -8.44
CA ALA A 49 -8.90 9.03 -9.46
C ALA A 49 -8.48 10.50 -9.31
N ARG A 50 -7.20 10.77 -9.58
CA ARG A 50 -6.60 12.12 -9.61
C ARG A 50 -5.80 12.28 -10.89
N ARG A 51 -5.59 13.53 -11.31
CA ARG A 51 -4.75 13.77 -12.48
C ARG A 51 -3.32 13.36 -12.17
N HIS A 52 -2.61 12.90 -13.19
CA HIS A 52 -1.25 12.38 -13.02
C HIS A 52 -0.28 13.44 -12.45
N ASP A 53 -0.46 14.72 -12.81
CA ASP A 53 0.33 15.84 -12.32
C ASP A 53 0.05 16.24 -10.86
N GLU A 54 -1.08 15.80 -10.30
CA GLU A 54 -1.40 16.01 -8.88
C GLU A 54 -0.79 14.92 -7.97
N LEU A 55 -0.43 13.77 -8.53
CA LEU A 55 0.05 12.61 -7.79
C LEU A 55 1.28 12.90 -6.90
N PRO A 56 2.32 13.63 -7.38
CA PRO A 56 3.48 13.94 -6.52
C PRO A 56 3.11 14.73 -5.27
N ARG A 57 2.10 15.60 -5.33
CA ARG A 57 1.62 16.36 -4.17
C ARG A 57 0.98 15.46 -3.12
N TYR A 58 0.26 14.42 -3.53
CA TYR A 58 -0.28 13.44 -2.58
C TYR A 58 0.83 12.61 -1.95
N ILE A 59 1.78 12.11 -2.74
CA ILE A 59 2.92 11.34 -2.22
C ILE A 59 3.72 12.15 -1.20
N GLY A 60 4.02 13.41 -1.52
CA GLY A 60 4.79 14.30 -0.63
C GLY A 60 4.07 14.65 0.69
N ALA A 61 2.77 14.33 0.81
CA ALA A 61 2.02 14.49 2.05
C ALA A 61 1.95 13.19 2.88
N PHE A 62 2.55 12.09 2.42
CA PHE A 62 2.54 10.82 3.14
C PHE A 62 3.76 10.70 4.05
N ASP A 63 3.53 10.30 5.29
CA ASP A 63 4.62 9.91 6.20
C ASP A 63 5.25 8.58 5.78
N VAL A 64 4.42 7.65 5.27
CA VAL A 64 4.81 6.29 4.88
C VAL A 64 4.02 5.84 3.65
N GLY A 65 4.71 5.26 2.67
CA GLY A 65 4.10 4.57 1.53
C GLY A 65 3.81 3.11 1.88
N ILE A 66 2.61 2.62 1.58
CA ILE A 66 2.24 1.22 1.82
C ILE A 66 2.07 0.43 0.50
N VAL A 67 2.55 -0.80 0.47
CA VAL A 67 2.33 -1.81 -0.58
C VAL A 67 1.64 -3.05 0.03
N PRO A 68 0.31 -2.99 0.25
CA PRO A 68 -0.43 -4.04 0.96
C PRO A 68 -1.02 -5.03 -0.05
N TYR A 69 -0.20 -5.82 -0.73
CA TYR A 69 -0.70 -6.79 -1.71
C TYR A 69 -1.00 -8.13 -1.05
N VAL A 70 -2.11 -8.76 -1.47
CA VAL A 70 -2.45 -10.14 -1.13
C VAL A 70 -1.31 -11.03 -1.61
N LEU A 71 -0.86 -11.97 -0.78
CA LEU A 71 0.14 -12.96 -1.16
C LEU A 71 -0.57 -14.14 -1.85
N SER A 72 -0.30 -14.33 -3.13
CA SER A 72 -0.94 -15.34 -3.98
C SER A 72 0.01 -15.75 -5.11
N ASP A 73 -0.28 -16.85 -5.82
CA ASP A 73 0.49 -17.27 -6.99
C ASP A 73 0.55 -16.18 -8.08
N TYR A 74 -0.53 -15.41 -8.22
CA TYR A 74 -0.58 -14.29 -9.17
C TYR A 74 0.36 -13.15 -8.76
N THR A 75 0.34 -12.77 -7.49
CA THR A 75 1.17 -11.66 -6.97
C THR A 75 2.61 -12.07 -6.67
N ALA A 76 2.93 -13.37 -6.71
CA ALA A 76 4.25 -13.90 -6.40
C ALA A 76 5.38 -13.27 -7.24
N ASN A 77 5.11 -12.90 -8.49
CA ASN A 77 6.07 -12.29 -9.40
C ASN A 77 5.71 -10.85 -9.79
N VAL A 78 4.78 -10.21 -9.07
CA VAL A 78 4.38 -8.83 -9.36
C VAL A 78 5.38 -7.87 -8.76
N TYR A 79 6.01 -7.07 -9.62
CA TYR A 79 6.78 -5.90 -9.20
C TYR A 79 5.82 -4.71 -9.00
N PRO A 80 5.76 -4.11 -7.80
CA PRO A 80 4.87 -2.97 -7.55
C PRO A 80 5.53 -1.65 -7.99
N PRO A 81 5.09 -1.00 -9.10
CA PRO A 81 5.76 0.21 -9.60
C PRO A 81 5.70 1.39 -8.61
N LYS A 82 4.61 1.47 -7.83
CA LYS A 82 4.44 2.43 -6.72
C LYS A 82 5.57 2.42 -5.68
N LEU A 83 6.32 1.32 -5.58
CA LEU A 83 7.53 1.25 -4.74
C LEU A 83 8.52 2.35 -5.12
N ASN A 84 8.83 2.45 -6.41
CA ASN A 84 9.80 3.40 -6.93
C ASN A 84 9.30 4.83 -6.79
N GLU A 85 8.01 5.07 -6.99
CA GLU A 85 7.41 6.40 -6.83
C GLU A 85 7.56 6.91 -5.39
N TYR A 86 7.29 6.07 -4.39
CA TYR A 86 7.47 6.46 -3.00
C TYR A 86 8.95 6.71 -2.67
N LEU A 87 9.85 5.80 -3.05
CA LEU A 87 11.28 5.93 -2.76
C LEU A 87 11.92 7.13 -3.48
N ALA A 88 11.55 7.39 -4.73
CA ALA A 88 12.05 8.55 -5.48
C ALA A 88 11.61 9.88 -4.85
N MET A 89 10.48 9.88 -4.13
CA MET A 89 9.97 11.03 -3.38
C MET A 89 10.50 11.07 -1.93
N GLY A 90 11.42 10.18 -1.56
CA GLY A 90 11.99 10.10 -0.21
C GLY A 90 11.03 9.55 0.84
N ILE A 91 9.92 8.93 0.44
CA ILE A 91 8.94 8.39 1.36
C ILE A 91 9.35 6.96 1.76
N PRO A 92 9.49 6.67 3.07
CA PRO A 92 9.79 5.31 3.53
C PRO A 92 8.64 4.37 3.16
N VAL A 93 8.96 3.13 2.80
CA VAL A 93 7.97 2.16 2.30
C VAL A 93 7.85 0.96 3.22
N VAL A 94 6.60 0.58 3.51
CA VAL A 94 6.24 -0.69 4.15
C VAL A 94 5.46 -1.55 3.16
N ALA A 95 5.84 -2.82 3.02
CA ALA A 95 5.21 -3.74 2.06
C ALA A 95 4.89 -5.10 2.69
N THR A 96 3.90 -5.81 2.12
CA THR A 96 3.76 -7.26 2.37
C THR A 96 4.96 -8.02 1.81
N ASP A 97 5.19 -9.24 2.30
CA ASP A 97 6.38 -10.07 2.01
C ASP A 97 6.40 -10.67 0.60
N LEU A 98 6.30 -9.82 -0.42
CA LEU A 98 6.42 -10.18 -1.83
C LEU A 98 7.85 -10.58 -2.16
N LEU A 99 8.00 -11.59 -3.03
CA LEU A 99 9.31 -12.02 -3.54
C LEU A 99 10.09 -10.88 -4.19
N GLU A 100 9.40 -10.03 -4.98
CA GLU A 100 10.02 -8.87 -5.63
C GLU A 100 10.50 -7.80 -4.63
N ILE A 101 9.81 -7.62 -3.50
CA ILE A 101 10.29 -6.72 -2.43
C ILE A 101 11.55 -7.30 -1.78
N ARG A 102 11.57 -8.61 -1.51
CA ARG A 102 12.78 -9.28 -0.99
C ARG A 102 13.96 -9.16 -1.94
N ARG A 103 13.73 -9.32 -3.25
CA ARG A 103 14.75 -9.14 -4.28
C ARG A 103 15.23 -7.69 -4.35
N PHE A 104 14.31 -6.72 -4.32
CA PHE A 104 14.65 -5.31 -4.28
C PHE A 104 15.55 -4.98 -3.10
N ASN A 105 15.17 -5.41 -1.89
CA ASN A 105 15.93 -5.15 -0.66
C ASN A 105 17.36 -5.72 -0.68
N LYS A 106 17.59 -6.87 -1.32
CA LYS A 106 18.94 -7.44 -1.46
C LYS A 106 19.90 -6.52 -2.20
N ASN A 107 19.38 -5.69 -3.10
CA ASN A 107 20.17 -4.79 -3.95
C ASN A 107 20.17 -3.34 -3.44
N HIS A 108 19.41 -3.04 -2.37
CA HIS A 108 19.19 -1.68 -1.87
C HIS A 108 19.22 -1.63 -0.33
N ASP A 109 20.05 -2.47 0.30
CA ASP A 109 20.32 -2.47 1.75
C ASP A 109 19.07 -2.42 2.65
N GLY A 110 17.99 -3.10 2.25
CA GLY A 110 16.77 -3.13 3.05
C GLY A 110 15.95 -1.84 3.04
N ALA A 111 16.04 -1.02 1.98
CA ALA A 111 15.31 0.25 1.81
C ALA A 111 13.78 0.16 2.00
N VAL A 112 13.19 -1.04 1.98
CA VAL A 112 11.76 -1.28 2.18
C VAL A 112 11.56 -2.15 3.41
N THR A 113 10.75 -1.69 4.35
CA THR A 113 10.37 -2.49 5.51
C THR A 113 9.36 -3.56 5.09
N VAL A 114 9.72 -4.83 5.27
CA VAL A 114 8.81 -5.95 5.04
C VAL A 114 7.98 -6.19 6.30
N ALA A 115 6.67 -6.00 6.21
CA ALA A 115 5.75 -6.27 7.31
C ALA A 115 5.48 -7.77 7.41
N MET A 116 5.80 -8.35 8.56
CA MET A 116 5.42 -9.73 8.88
C MET A 116 3.94 -9.76 9.24
N VAL A 117 3.17 -10.63 8.57
CA VAL A 117 1.80 -10.92 9.00
C VAL A 117 1.89 -11.71 10.30
N CYS A 118 1.74 -11.02 11.44
CA CYS A 118 1.54 -11.70 12.72
C CYS A 118 0.27 -12.54 12.58
N GLY A 119 0.39 -13.86 12.75
CA GLY A 119 -0.67 -14.82 12.46
C GLY A 119 -2.03 -14.37 13.02
N ARG A 120 -3.11 -14.63 12.26
CA ARG A 120 -4.48 -14.52 12.77
C ARG A 120 -4.54 -15.31 14.08
N VAL A 121 -4.64 -14.59 15.21
CA VAL A 121 -5.00 -15.16 16.51
C VAL A 121 -6.50 -15.39 16.52
#